data_AF-A0A2T1D1J6-F1
#
_entry.id   AF-A0A2T1D1J6-F1
#
_cell.length_a   1.000
_cell.length_b   1.000
_cell.length_c   1.000
_cell.angle_alpha   90.00
_cell.angle_beta   90.00
_cell.angle_gamma   90.00
#
_symmetry.space_group_name_H-M   'P 1'
#
loop_
_entity.id
_entity.type
_entity.pdbx_description
1 polymer ?
#
loop_
_entity_poly.entity_id
_entity_poly.type
_entity_poly.pdbx_seq_one_letter_code
_entity_poly.pdbx_strand_id
1 'polypeptide(L)'
;MNALKNEVLLKARNWNSNPTDKDEWIFMNYLLQGDKGYTIPEVFAALRAADLEFVSMVGWRHWDVTDLFQDSENLPAFLAMSLPEISVENRLHMFELLHPVHRLIDFWCGHPNQAQSFVPLSEWTDSDWQAAQVYLHPQLKTPQVREDLLNCIASQKPFIVSSYIPLPTQVPIAIESMLAACLLPLWEEAQPVNSLVELWLKLRPLHPDTLELVSQETAFEEVKELLSMLEAFLYVLLERAA
;
A
#
# COMPACT_ATOMS: atom_id res chain seq x y z
N MET A 1 17.91 3.80 17.53
CA MET A 1 16.89 3.78 18.60
C MET A 1 15.95 4.99 18.55
N ASN A 2 16.44 6.24 18.60
CA ASN A 2 15.54 7.40 18.62
C ASN A 2 14.73 7.57 17.32
N ALA A 3 15.29 7.21 16.17
CA ALA A 3 14.61 7.32 14.86
C ALA A 3 13.48 6.30 14.63
N LEU A 4 13.46 5.18 15.37
CA LEU A 4 12.40 4.17 15.25
C LEU A 4 11.15 4.59 16.03
N LYS A 5 9.96 4.19 15.55
CA LYS A 5 8.71 4.33 16.30
C LYS A 5 8.76 3.51 17.59
N ASN A 6 8.00 3.90 18.61
CA ASN A 6 8.08 3.30 19.94
C ASN A 6 7.56 1.85 19.97
N GLU A 7 6.63 1.54 19.09
CA GLU A 7 5.97 0.25 18.90
C GLU A 7 6.84 -0.78 18.14
N VAL A 8 7.91 -0.34 17.46
CA VAL A 8 8.86 -1.26 16.81
C VAL A 8 9.40 -2.21 17.87
N LEU A 9 9.26 -3.51 17.65
CA LEU A 9 9.58 -4.53 18.66
C LEU A 9 11.03 -4.45 19.14
N LEU A 10 12.00 -4.16 18.27
CA LEU A 10 13.37 -3.91 18.70
C LEU A 10 13.50 -2.66 19.60
N LYS A 11 12.60 -1.67 19.54
CA LYS A 11 12.59 -0.55 20.48
C LYS A 11 11.79 -0.87 21.75
N ALA A 12 10.62 -1.48 21.58
CA ALA A 12 9.68 -1.79 22.64
C ALA A 12 10.15 -2.93 23.57
N ARG A 13 10.91 -3.90 23.06
CA ARG A 13 11.27 -5.14 23.78
C ARG A 13 12.74 -5.23 24.15
N ASN A 14 13.51 -4.15 24.00
CA ASN A 14 14.85 -4.09 24.56
C ASN A 14 14.77 -4.09 26.08
N TRP A 15 14.99 -5.29 26.63
CA TRP A 15 14.89 -5.63 28.06
C TRP A 15 13.50 -5.39 28.66
N ASN A 16 12.61 -6.35 28.47
CA ASN A 16 11.34 -6.40 29.18
C ASN A 16 11.55 -7.04 30.56
N SER A 17 11.45 -6.26 31.64
CA SER A 17 11.54 -6.75 33.02
C SER A 17 10.21 -7.33 33.56
N ASN A 18 9.28 -7.70 32.67
CA ASN A 18 7.98 -8.22 33.08
C ASN A 18 8.04 -9.70 33.47
N PRO A 19 7.21 -10.12 34.45
CA PRO A 19 7.51 -11.26 35.29
C PRO A 19 7.41 -12.57 34.54
N THR A 20 8.35 -13.46 34.82
CA THR A 20 8.40 -14.89 34.51
C THR A 20 7.25 -15.71 35.11
N ASP A 21 6.19 -15.08 35.63
CA ASP A 21 5.13 -15.72 36.43
C ASP A 21 4.00 -16.33 35.59
N LYS A 22 4.19 -16.45 34.27
CA LYS A 22 3.26 -17.18 33.38
C LYS A 22 3.99 -18.36 32.76
N ASP A 23 4.06 -19.44 33.52
CA ASP A 23 4.65 -20.72 33.10
C ASP A 23 4.18 -21.11 31.70
N GLU A 24 2.89 -21.00 31.40
CA GLU A 24 2.30 -21.33 30.08
C GLU A 24 2.90 -20.51 28.92
N TRP A 25 3.19 -19.21 29.15
CA TRP A 25 3.82 -18.36 28.14
C TRP A 25 5.28 -18.76 27.93
N ILE A 26 6.00 -19.11 29.00
CA ILE A 26 7.36 -19.63 28.92
C ILE A 26 7.37 -20.99 28.21
N PHE A 27 6.43 -21.87 28.55
CA PHE A 27 6.30 -23.20 27.93
C PHE A 27 6.06 -23.08 26.42
N MET A 28 5.13 -22.23 26.01
CA MET A 28 4.77 -22.06 24.60
C MET A 28 5.87 -21.38 23.77
N ASN A 29 6.60 -20.40 24.34
CA ASN A 29 7.59 -19.62 23.57
C ASN A 29 9.02 -20.15 23.69
N TYR A 30 9.38 -20.86 24.77
CA TYR A 30 10.76 -21.31 25.00
C TYR A 30 10.91 -22.85 25.12
N LEU A 31 9.85 -23.59 25.47
CA LEU A 31 9.92 -25.05 25.66
C LEU A 31 9.28 -25.86 24.53
N LEU A 32 8.47 -25.26 23.66
CA LEU A 32 8.17 -25.81 22.32
C LEU A 32 9.41 -25.70 21.42
N GLN A 33 10.49 -26.36 21.81
CA GLN A 33 11.71 -26.49 21.03
C GLN A 33 11.46 -27.46 19.88
N GLY A 34 11.42 -26.95 18.65
CA GLY A 34 11.31 -27.77 17.44
C GLY A 34 10.56 -27.11 16.29
N ASP A 35 9.65 -26.18 16.58
CA ASP A 35 9.02 -25.32 15.58
C ASP A 35 9.98 -24.17 15.22
N LYS A 36 11.02 -24.52 14.46
CA LYS A 36 11.88 -23.52 13.81
C LYS A 36 11.19 -23.15 12.50
N GLY A 37 10.41 -22.07 12.55
CA GLY A 37 9.94 -21.42 11.32
C GLY A 37 11.12 -21.03 10.45
N TYR A 38 10.87 -20.85 9.15
CA TYR A 38 11.87 -20.28 8.25
C TYR A 38 12.13 -18.81 8.60
N THR A 39 13.37 -18.40 8.54
CA THR A 39 13.78 -16.99 8.45
C THR A 39 13.71 -16.50 7.00
N ILE A 40 13.69 -15.19 6.77
CA ILE A 40 13.71 -14.63 5.40
C ILE A 40 14.87 -15.21 4.55
N PRO A 41 16.14 -15.25 5.00
CA PRO A 41 17.22 -15.85 4.21
C PRO A 41 17.00 -17.33 3.88
N GLU A 42 16.41 -18.10 4.81
CA GLU A 42 16.09 -19.51 4.57
C GLU A 42 14.95 -19.66 3.54
N VAL A 43 13.95 -18.77 3.54
CA VAL A 43 12.88 -18.75 2.52
C VAL A 43 13.49 -18.52 1.14
N PHE A 44 14.35 -17.52 0.99
CA PHE A 44 15.01 -17.24 -0.28
C PHE A 44 15.96 -18.37 -0.70
N ALA A 45 16.62 -19.05 0.25
CA ALA A 45 17.41 -20.25 -0.04
C ALA A 45 16.53 -21.41 -0.54
N ALA A 46 15.36 -21.62 0.06
CA ALA A 46 14.41 -22.64 -0.38
C ALA A 46 13.84 -22.35 -1.77
N LEU A 47 13.52 -21.09 -2.07
CA LEU A 47 13.08 -20.64 -3.40
C LEU A 47 14.14 -20.95 -4.46
N ARG A 48 15.41 -20.59 -4.20
CA ARG A 48 16.54 -20.91 -5.09
C ARG A 48 16.71 -22.41 -5.28
N ALA A 49 16.58 -23.20 -4.21
CA ALA A 49 16.70 -24.66 -4.28
C ALA A 49 15.56 -25.32 -5.06
N ALA A 50 14.39 -24.67 -5.11
CA ALA A 50 13.21 -25.14 -5.82
C ALA A 50 13.07 -24.57 -7.25
N ASP A 51 14.03 -23.76 -7.71
CA ASP A 51 13.96 -23.04 -9.00
C ASP A 51 12.69 -22.16 -9.13
N LEU A 52 12.39 -21.44 -8.06
CA LEU A 52 11.29 -20.48 -7.97
C LEU A 52 11.81 -19.05 -7.79
N GLU A 53 11.11 -18.08 -8.38
CA GLU A 53 11.36 -16.66 -8.15
C GLU A 53 10.42 -16.10 -7.09
N PHE A 54 10.94 -15.18 -6.27
CA PHE A 54 10.12 -14.41 -5.32
C PHE A 54 9.33 -13.34 -6.08
N VAL A 55 8.01 -13.29 -5.87
CA VAL A 55 7.14 -12.28 -6.48
C VAL A 55 6.89 -11.14 -5.50
N SER A 56 6.27 -11.43 -4.36
CA SER A 56 5.96 -10.43 -3.33
C SER A 56 5.51 -11.08 -2.03
N MET A 57 5.56 -10.35 -0.92
CA MET A 57 4.92 -10.77 0.34
C MET A 57 3.39 -10.62 0.21
N VAL A 58 2.61 -11.52 0.80
CA VAL A 58 1.13 -11.46 0.73
C VAL A 58 0.58 -10.13 1.27
N GLY A 59 1.21 -9.59 2.31
CA GLY A 59 0.92 -8.26 2.87
C GLY A 59 2.04 -7.26 2.64
N TRP A 60 2.57 -7.14 1.42
CA TRP A 60 3.80 -6.38 1.09
C TRP A 60 3.95 -5.00 1.76
N ARG A 61 2.89 -4.20 1.89
CA ARG A 61 2.92 -2.92 2.62
C ARG A 61 3.29 -3.05 4.10
N HIS A 62 3.00 -4.19 4.73
CA HIS A 62 3.35 -4.45 6.13
C HIS A 62 4.83 -4.83 6.32
N TRP A 63 5.56 -5.05 5.22
CA TRP A 63 6.97 -5.43 5.24
C TRP A 63 7.90 -4.27 4.87
N ASP A 64 7.38 -3.05 4.71
CA ASP A 64 8.19 -1.89 4.40
C ASP A 64 8.99 -1.45 5.63
N VAL A 65 10.31 -1.33 5.46
CA VAL A 65 11.22 -0.95 6.53
C VAL A 65 11.05 0.53 6.86
N THR A 66 10.71 1.37 5.90
CA THR A 66 10.55 2.82 6.12
C THR A 66 9.41 3.11 7.12
N ASP A 67 8.38 2.27 7.13
CA ASP A 67 7.23 2.39 8.02
C ASP A 67 7.56 2.15 9.49
N LEU A 68 8.73 1.58 9.79
CA LEU A 68 9.24 1.38 11.15
C LEU A 68 9.83 2.67 11.76
N PHE A 69 10.10 3.70 10.95
CA PHE A 69 10.71 4.96 11.38
C PHE A 69 9.65 6.03 11.68
N GLN A 70 9.95 6.93 12.61
CA GLN A 70 9.00 8.00 12.99
C GLN A 70 8.65 8.92 11.83
N ASP A 71 9.64 9.17 10.97
CA ASP A 71 9.53 9.97 9.77
C ASP A 71 10.11 9.14 8.62
N SER A 72 9.24 8.69 7.70
CA SER A 72 9.61 7.86 6.56
C SER A 72 10.44 8.63 5.53
N GLU A 73 10.28 9.95 5.48
CA GLU A 73 10.99 10.84 4.54
C GLU A 73 12.34 11.31 5.09
N ASN A 74 12.53 11.24 6.41
CA ASN A 74 13.74 11.67 7.10
C ASN A 74 14.46 10.51 7.79
N LEU A 75 14.81 9.50 7.00
CA LEU A 75 15.58 8.36 7.47
C LEU A 75 17.02 8.78 7.82
N PRO A 76 17.69 8.06 8.74
CA PRO A 76 19.13 8.24 8.95
C PRO A 76 19.88 8.16 7.61
N ALA A 77 20.77 9.13 7.35
CA ALA A 77 21.39 9.33 6.02
C ALA A 77 21.95 8.04 5.39
N PHE A 78 22.59 7.18 6.19
CA PHE A 78 23.09 5.89 5.71
C PHE A 78 21.95 4.99 5.17
N LEU A 79 20.82 4.91 5.86
CA LEU A 79 19.68 4.11 5.43
C LEU A 79 18.99 4.74 4.21
N ALA A 80 18.78 6.06 4.20
CA ALA A 80 18.20 6.76 3.06
C ALA A 80 18.98 6.48 1.75
N MET A 81 20.31 6.44 1.84
CA MET A 81 21.18 6.18 0.68
C MET A 81 21.29 4.69 0.31
N SER A 82 21.20 3.77 1.28
CA SER A 82 21.46 2.34 1.03
C SER A 82 20.21 1.51 0.79
N LEU A 83 19.07 1.88 1.37
CA LEU A 83 17.79 1.16 1.25
C LEU A 83 17.34 0.92 -0.21
N PRO A 84 17.44 1.91 -1.12
CA PRO A 84 17.06 1.71 -2.52
C PRO A 84 17.94 0.66 -3.23
N GLU A 85 19.23 0.60 -2.86
CA GLU A 85 20.26 -0.19 -3.53
C GLU A 85 20.34 -1.64 -3.04
N ILE A 86 19.82 -1.94 -1.84
CA ILE A 86 19.87 -3.30 -1.30
C ILE A 86 18.78 -4.19 -1.91
N SER A 87 19.08 -5.49 -2.01
CA SER A 87 18.14 -6.49 -2.53
C SER A 87 16.87 -6.58 -1.69
N VAL A 88 15.78 -7.06 -2.31
CA VAL A 88 14.51 -7.34 -1.62
C VAL A 88 14.72 -8.29 -0.43
N GLU A 89 15.52 -9.35 -0.61
CA GLU A 89 15.88 -10.31 0.45
C GLU A 89 16.49 -9.58 1.67
N ASN A 90 17.43 -8.67 1.45
CA ASN A 90 18.08 -7.92 2.52
C ASN A 90 17.14 -6.90 3.18
N ARG A 91 16.23 -6.26 2.42
CA ARG A 91 15.20 -5.37 2.98
C ARG A 91 14.27 -6.13 3.91
N LEU A 92 13.74 -7.26 3.44
CA LEU A 92 12.83 -8.12 4.22
C LEU A 92 13.52 -8.71 5.44
N HIS A 93 14.78 -9.14 5.32
CA HIS A 93 15.55 -9.64 6.46
C HIS A 93 15.82 -8.53 7.48
N MET A 94 16.11 -7.30 7.04
CA MET A 94 16.24 -6.17 7.94
C MET A 94 14.92 -5.87 8.66
N PHE A 95 13.78 -5.91 7.96
CA PHE A 95 12.46 -5.80 8.59
C PHE A 95 12.27 -6.87 9.68
N GLU A 96 12.52 -8.13 9.35
CA GLU A 96 12.43 -9.27 10.28
C GLU A 96 13.26 -9.05 11.55
N LEU A 97 14.49 -8.53 11.42
CA LEU A 97 15.36 -8.25 12.56
C LEU A 97 14.86 -7.07 13.43
N LEU A 98 14.33 -6.02 12.82
CA LEU A 98 13.86 -4.82 13.52
C LEU A 98 12.46 -5.04 14.14
N HIS A 99 11.60 -5.79 13.47
CA HIS A 99 10.20 -5.94 13.79
C HIS A 99 9.70 -7.38 13.53
N PRO A 100 10.12 -8.38 14.33
CA PRO A 100 9.71 -9.78 14.17
C PRO A 100 8.26 -10.02 14.65
N VAL A 101 7.29 -9.41 13.97
CA VAL A 101 5.85 -9.53 14.27
C VAL A 101 5.17 -10.66 13.51
N HIS A 102 5.75 -11.09 12.40
CA HIS A 102 5.21 -12.15 11.55
C HIS A 102 5.74 -13.50 11.99
N ARG A 103 4.88 -14.32 12.61
CA ARG A 103 5.22 -15.72 12.95
C ARG A 103 5.33 -16.59 11.69
N LEU A 104 4.46 -16.34 10.71
CA LEU A 104 4.43 -17.04 9.42
C LEU A 104 4.89 -16.09 8.33
N ILE A 105 5.67 -16.60 7.39
CA ILE A 105 6.17 -15.86 6.23
C ILE A 105 5.33 -16.27 5.03
N ASP A 106 4.29 -15.49 4.74
CA ASP A 106 3.41 -15.71 3.59
C ASP A 106 3.87 -14.88 2.40
N PHE A 107 4.15 -15.54 1.27
CA PHE A 107 4.66 -14.91 0.05
C PHE A 107 4.09 -15.58 -1.21
N TRP A 108 4.14 -14.83 -2.30
CA TRP A 108 3.90 -15.30 -3.66
C TRP A 108 5.22 -15.64 -4.34
N CYS A 109 5.25 -16.76 -5.05
CA CYS A 109 6.38 -17.17 -5.88
C CYS A 109 5.89 -17.60 -7.26
N GLY A 110 6.80 -17.54 -8.23
CA GLY A 110 6.54 -17.89 -9.62
C GLY A 110 7.67 -18.72 -10.20
N HIS A 111 7.50 -19.10 -11.47
CA HIS A 111 8.58 -19.69 -12.24
C HIS A 111 9.42 -18.59 -12.90
N PRO A 112 10.76 -18.69 -12.84
CA PRO A 112 11.63 -17.72 -13.49
C PRO A 112 11.28 -17.49 -14.96
N ASN A 113 11.28 -16.22 -15.38
CA ASN A 113 11.05 -15.79 -16.77
C ASN A 113 9.67 -16.14 -17.35
N GLN A 114 8.67 -16.45 -16.52
CA GLN A 114 7.28 -16.64 -16.96
C GLN A 114 6.41 -15.40 -16.73
N ALA A 115 6.94 -14.38 -16.05
CA ALA A 115 6.23 -13.12 -15.86
C ALA A 115 5.97 -12.44 -17.20
N GLN A 116 4.75 -11.93 -17.37
CA GLN A 116 4.44 -11.03 -18.48
C GLN A 116 5.14 -9.70 -18.27
N SER A 117 5.65 -9.11 -19.36
CA SER A 117 6.21 -7.77 -19.31
C SER A 117 5.11 -6.79 -18.88
N PHE A 118 5.35 -6.07 -17.80
CA PHE A 118 4.48 -5.02 -17.28
C PHE A 118 5.30 -3.75 -17.08
N VAL A 119 4.70 -2.60 -17.38
CA VAL A 119 5.33 -1.29 -17.17
C VAL A 119 4.73 -0.67 -15.90
N PRO A 120 5.54 -0.44 -14.85
CA PRO A 120 5.07 0.19 -13.61
C PRO A 120 4.43 1.55 -13.86
N LEU A 121 3.43 1.91 -13.06
CA LEU A 121 2.74 3.21 -13.18
C LEU A 121 3.67 4.42 -13.06
N SER A 122 4.75 4.31 -12.29
CA SER A 122 5.77 5.34 -12.16
C SER A 122 6.51 5.64 -13.47
N GLU A 123 6.47 4.71 -14.43
CA GLU A 123 7.09 4.84 -15.76
C GLU A 123 6.08 5.20 -16.85
N TRP A 124 4.80 5.40 -16.51
CA TRP A 124 3.77 5.78 -17.49
C TRP A 124 3.95 7.22 -17.94
N THR A 125 3.83 7.42 -19.25
CA THR A 125 3.75 8.74 -19.88
C THR A 125 2.34 9.32 -19.74
N ASP A 126 2.19 10.64 -19.95
CA ASP A 126 0.86 11.25 -19.94
C ASP A 126 -0.06 10.67 -21.02
N SER A 127 0.49 10.23 -22.16
CA SER A 127 -0.28 9.50 -23.18
C SER A 127 -0.80 8.16 -22.69
N ASP A 128 0.00 7.43 -21.90
CA ASP A 128 -0.45 6.16 -21.31
C ASP A 128 -1.61 6.39 -20.35
N TRP A 129 -1.49 7.41 -19.48
CA TRP A 129 -2.53 7.83 -18.56
C TRP A 129 -3.82 8.26 -19.26
N GLN A 130 -3.71 9.07 -20.32
CA GLN A 130 -4.87 9.54 -21.09
C GLN A 130 -5.64 8.39 -21.77
N ALA A 131 -4.94 7.33 -22.17
CA ALA A 131 -5.54 6.17 -22.80
C ALA A 131 -5.99 5.09 -21.81
N ALA A 132 -5.61 5.20 -20.53
CA ALA A 132 -5.87 4.19 -19.53
C ALA A 132 -7.33 4.08 -19.09
N GLN A 133 -7.72 2.87 -18.71
CA GLN A 133 -8.99 2.54 -18.09
C GLN A 133 -8.81 2.35 -16.57
N VAL A 134 -9.78 2.85 -15.81
CA VAL A 134 -9.83 2.77 -14.36
C VAL A 134 -10.92 1.79 -13.96
N TYR A 135 -10.56 0.84 -13.10
CA TYR A 135 -11.46 -0.14 -12.52
C TYR A 135 -11.49 0.03 -11.00
N LEU A 136 -12.68 -0.01 -10.41
CA LEU A 136 -12.80 -0.09 -8.96
C LEU A 136 -12.56 -1.52 -8.47
N HIS A 137 -11.89 -1.68 -7.34
CA HIS A 137 -11.72 -2.99 -6.72
C HIS A 137 -13.07 -3.68 -6.48
N PRO A 138 -13.24 -4.97 -6.86
CA PRO A 138 -14.55 -5.65 -6.81
C PRO A 138 -15.21 -5.67 -5.44
N GLN A 139 -14.43 -5.75 -4.35
CA GLN A 139 -14.97 -5.72 -2.98
C GLN A 139 -15.57 -4.35 -2.59
N LEU A 140 -15.20 -3.26 -3.29
CA LEU A 140 -15.80 -1.94 -3.08
C LEU A 140 -17.11 -1.77 -3.87
N LYS A 141 -17.35 -2.60 -4.90
CA LYS A 141 -18.55 -2.56 -5.75
C LYS A 141 -19.80 -3.10 -5.07
N THR A 142 -20.02 -2.75 -3.80
CA THR A 142 -21.26 -3.06 -3.08
C THR A 142 -22.16 -1.82 -3.02
N PRO A 143 -23.49 -2.00 -3.00
CA PRO A 143 -24.42 -0.87 -2.86
C PRO A 143 -24.20 -0.06 -1.58
N GLN A 144 -23.83 -0.71 -0.48
CA GLN A 144 -23.58 -0.05 0.79
C GLN A 144 -22.42 0.94 0.70
N VAL A 145 -21.29 0.53 0.11
CA VAL A 145 -20.11 1.41 -0.02
C VAL A 145 -20.44 2.63 -0.89
N ARG A 146 -21.24 2.44 -1.95
CA ARG A 146 -21.71 3.54 -2.80
C ARG A 146 -22.58 4.53 -2.03
N GLU A 147 -23.52 4.04 -1.23
CA GLU A 147 -24.39 4.88 -0.41
C GLU A 147 -23.60 5.65 0.64
N ASP A 148 -22.64 5.01 1.29
CA ASP A 148 -21.75 5.65 2.25
C ASP A 148 -20.91 6.75 1.60
N LEU A 149 -20.39 6.52 0.38
CA LEU A 149 -19.68 7.54 -0.40
C LEU A 149 -20.60 8.74 -0.71
N LEU A 150 -21.84 8.50 -1.15
CA LEU A 150 -22.82 9.56 -1.38
C LEU A 150 -23.13 10.35 -0.11
N ASN A 151 -23.24 9.68 1.03
CA ASN A 151 -23.44 10.32 2.33
C ASN A 151 -22.24 11.18 2.74
N CYS A 152 -21.02 10.71 2.50
CA CYS A 152 -19.79 11.48 2.71
C CYS A 152 -19.76 12.74 1.82
N ILE A 153 -20.14 12.62 0.55
CA ILE A 153 -20.24 13.74 -0.40
C ILE A 153 -21.26 14.77 0.09
N ALA A 154 -22.48 14.34 0.42
CA ALA A 154 -23.55 15.21 0.89
C ALA A 154 -23.19 15.91 2.21
N SER A 155 -22.47 15.22 3.09
CA SER A 155 -22.05 15.75 4.40
C SER A 155 -20.72 16.50 4.36
N GLN A 156 -20.06 16.60 3.20
CA GLN A 156 -18.72 17.16 3.03
C GLN A 156 -17.68 16.57 3.99
N LYS A 157 -17.75 15.25 4.21
CA LYS A 157 -16.82 14.51 5.07
C LYS A 157 -15.87 13.66 4.23
N PRO A 158 -14.60 13.50 4.65
CA PRO A 158 -13.69 12.59 3.97
C PRO A 158 -14.26 11.17 3.89
N PHE A 159 -14.03 10.51 2.75
CA PHE A 159 -14.38 9.11 2.55
C PHE A 159 -13.19 8.23 2.92
N ILE A 160 -13.34 7.37 3.94
CA ILE A 160 -12.27 6.50 4.43
C ILE A 160 -12.37 5.14 3.74
N VAL A 161 -11.77 5.01 2.56
CA VAL A 161 -11.87 3.79 1.71
C VAL A 161 -11.28 2.55 2.40
N SER A 162 -10.24 2.74 3.23
CA SER A 162 -9.57 1.66 3.95
C SER A 162 -10.44 0.98 5.02
N SER A 163 -11.60 1.56 5.37
CA SER A 163 -12.55 0.92 6.29
C SER A 163 -13.25 -0.31 5.69
N TYR A 164 -13.33 -0.39 4.35
CA TYR A 164 -13.97 -1.49 3.63
C TYR A 164 -12.99 -2.59 3.23
N ILE A 165 -11.74 -2.21 2.98
CA ILE A 165 -10.64 -3.13 2.64
C ILE A 165 -9.46 -2.77 3.56
N PRO A 166 -9.37 -3.42 4.73
CA PRO A 166 -8.43 -3.05 5.78
C PRO A 166 -6.98 -3.48 5.50
N LEU A 167 -6.76 -4.41 4.59
CA LEU A 167 -5.43 -4.76 4.07
C LEU A 167 -5.38 -4.23 2.63
N PRO A 168 -4.46 -3.32 2.29
CA PRO A 168 -3.06 -3.43 2.68
C PRO A 168 -2.48 -2.30 3.57
N THR A 169 -3.26 -1.28 3.93
CA THR A 169 -2.77 -0.12 4.70
C THR A 169 -2.93 -0.28 6.21
N GLN A 170 -1.97 0.24 6.99
CA GLN A 170 -2.08 0.35 8.45
C GLN A 170 -2.68 1.69 8.91
N VAL A 171 -2.75 2.67 8.01
CA VAL A 171 -3.23 4.03 8.28
C VAL A 171 -4.51 4.29 7.48
N PRO A 172 -5.51 4.99 8.05
CA PRO A 172 -6.71 5.34 7.30
C PRO A 172 -6.40 6.11 6.03
N ILE A 173 -6.88 5.61 4.88
CA ILE A 173 -6.78 6.30 3.60
C ILE A 173 -8.06 7.11 3.41
N ALA A 174 -7.93 8.42 3.64
CA ALA A 174 -9.03 9.36 3.55
C ALA A 174 -8.95 10.13 2.22
N ILE A 175 -10.07 10.16 1.50
CA ILE A 175 -10.23 10.90 0.25
C ILE A 175 -11.13 12.10 0.52
N GLU A 176 -10.76 13.27 0.01
CA GLU A 176 -11.63 14.44 0.07
C GLU A 176 -12.97 14.13 -0.62
N SER A 177 -14.08 14.60 -0.03
CA SER A 177 -15.44 14.25 -0.48
C SER A 177 -15.68 14.57 -1.96
N MET A 178 -15.26 15.75 -2.44
CA MET A 178 -15.47 16.13 -3.84
C MET A 178 -14.63 15.29 -4.80
N LEU A 179 -13.37 15.05 -4.44
CA LEU A 179 -12.47 14.23 -5.25
C LEU A 179 -12.94 12.75 -5.28
N ALA A 180 -13.48 12.26 -4.16
CA ALA A 180 -14.09 10.94 -4.07
C ALA A 180 -15.34 10.78 -4.96
N ALA A 181 -16.05 11.88 -5.27
CA ALA A 181 -17.18 11.84 -6.19
C ALA A 181 -16.78 11.45 -7.63
N CYS A 182 -15.52 11.67 -8.02
CA CYS A 182 -14.99 11.17 -9.29
C CYS A 182 -15.00 9.64 -9.38
N LEU A 183 -15.06 8.91 -8.26
CA LEU A 183 -15.09 7.45 -8.25
C LEU A 183 -16.50 6.88 -8.49
N LEU A 184 -17.56 7.68 -8.33
CA LEU A 184 -18.95 7.21 -8.43
C LEU A 184 -19.27 6.44 -9.72
N PRO A 185 -18.83 6.88 -10.92
CA PRO A 185 -19.12 6.17 -12.16
C PRO A 185 -18.52 4.75 -12.18
N LEU A 186 -17.44 4.49 -11.41
CA LEU A 186 -16.74 3.21 -11.40
C LEU A 186 -17.55 2.04 -10.81
N TRP A 187 -18.66 2.35 -10.10
CA TRP A 187 -19.59 1.34 -9.60
C TRP A 187 -20.39 0.68 -10.72
N GLU A 188 -20.69 1.42 -11.78
CA GLU A 188 -21.47 0.90 -12.92
C GLU A 188 -20.55 0.17 -13.90
N GLU A 189 -19.45 0.81 -14.31
CA GLU A 189 -18.51 0.27 -15.30
C GLU A 189 -17.12 0.89 -15.16
N ALA A 190 -16.14 0.33 -15.86
CA ALA A 190 -14.81 0.93 -15.96
C ALA A 190 -14.87 2.26 -16.72
N GLN A 191 -14.01 3.20 -16.36
CA GLN A 191 -14.01 4.53 -16.98
C GLN A 191 -12.63 4.88 -17.51
N PRO A 192 -12.51 5.56 -18.66
CA PRO A 192 -11.24 6.14 -19.05
C PRO A 192 -10.87 7.27 -18.09
N VAL A 193 -9.57 7.47 -17.86
CA VAL A 193 -9.05 8.54 -16.99
C VAL A 193 -9.61 9.91 -17.41
N ASN A 194 -9.66 10.18 -18.71
CA ASN A 194 -10.19 11.44 -19.24
C ASN A 194 -11.67 11.70 -18.88
N SER A 195 -12.51 10.65 -18.80
CA SER A 195 -13.90 10.83 -18.35
C SER A 195 -13.97 11.28 -16.89
N LEU A 196 -13.04 10.82 -16.05
CA LEU A 196 -12.96 11.24 -14.65
C LEU A 196 -12.47 12.68 -14.53
N VAL A 197 -11.52 13.10 -15.38
CA VAL A 197 -11.04 14.49 -15.46
C VAL A 197 -12.14 15.44 -15.91
N GLU A 198 -12.91 15.07 -16.93
CA GLU A 198 -14.09 15.85 -17.36
C GLU A 198 -15.16 15.96 -16.28
N LEU A 199 -15.39 14.89 -15.51
CA LEU A 199 -16.28 14.92 -14.37
C LEU A 199 -15.73 15.84 -13.27
N TRP A 200 -14.44 15.78 -12.99
CA TRP A 200 -13.79 16.62 -11.99
C TRP A 200 -13.93 18.11 -12.31
N LEU A 201 -13.69 18.52 -13.57
CA LEU A 201 -13.88 19.90 -14.03
C LEU A 201 -15.34 20.38 -13.87
N LYS A 202 -16.32 19.48 -13.99
CA LYS A 202 -17.74 19.83 -13.76
C LYS A 202 -18.06 19.99 -12.28
N LEU A 203 -17.44 19.19 -11.42
CA LEU A 203 -17.64 19.24 -9.96
C LEU A 203 -16.91 20.44 -9.32
N ARG A 204 -15.71 20.76 -9.80
CA ARG A 204 -14.87 21.86 -9.31
C ARG A 204 -14.39 22.73 -10.48
N PRO A 205 -15.26 23.61 -11.01
CA PRO A 205 -14.91 24.44 -12.16
C PRO A 205 -13.95 25.58 -11.82
N LEU A 206 -13.90 26.03 -10.56
CA LEU A 206 -13.12 27.19 -10.13
C LEU A 206 -12.08 26.81 -9.08
N HIS A 207 -10.89 27.39 -9.20
CA HIS A 207 -9.84 27.27 -8.21
C HIS A 207 -10.19 28.11 -6.97
N PRO A 208 -10.08 27.57 -5.74
CA PRO A 208 -10.68 28.20 -4.56
C PRO A 208 -10.00 29.49 -4.10
N ASP A 209 -8.73 29.73 -4.44
CA ASP A 209 -8.00 30.95 -4.04
C ASP A 209 -8.07 32.07 -5.10
N THR A 210 -7.89 31.75 -6.38
CA THR A 210 -7.88 32.70 -7.50
C THR A 210 -9.27 32.95 -8.07
N LEU A 211 -10.21 32.00 -7.86
CA LEU A 211 -11.54 31.99 -8.48
C LEU A 211 -11.49 31.93 -10.02
N GLU A 212 -10.36 31.52 -10.58
CA GLU A 212 -10.19 31.28 -12.02
C GLU A 212 -10.63 29.87 -12.39
N LEU A 213 -10.92 29.65 -13.67
CA LEU A 213 -11.29 28.32 -14.17
C LEU A 213 -10.13 27.33 -13.97
N VAL A 214 -10.42 26.16 -13.40
CA VAL A 214 -9.44 25.08 -13.28
C VAL A 214 -9.07 24.62 -14.69
N SER A 215 -7.77 24.59 -14.98
CA SER A 215 -7.27 24.12 -16.26
C SER A 215 -7.42 22.60 -16.39
N GLN A 216 -7.52 22.11 -17.62
CA GLN A 216 -7.57 20.66 -17.86
C GLN A 216 -6.31 19.95 -17.37
N GLU A 217 -5.14 20.59 -17.46
CA GLU A 217 -3.87 20.06 -16.98
C GLU A 217 -3.87 19.90 -15.46
N THR A 218 -4.33 20.92 -14.73
CA THR A 218 -4.47 20.86 -13.27
C THR A 218 -5.44 19.75 -12.84
N ALA A 219 -6.60 19.66 -13.51
CA ALA A 219 -7.57 18.61 -13.22
C ALA A 219 -7.03 17.21 -13.54
N PHE A 220 -6.23 17.07 -14.59
CA PHE A 220 -5.59 15.81 -14.96
C PHE A 220 -4.59 15.36 -13.89
N GLU A 221 -3.71 16.26 -13.42
CA GLU A 221 -2.75 15.93 -12.37
C GLU A 221 -3.42 15.61 -11.03
N GLU A 222 -4.45 16.36 -10.61
CA GLU A 222 -5.20 16.06 -9.37
C GLU A 222 -5.87 14.66 -9.41
N VAL A 223 -6.44 14.27 -10.57
CA VAL A 223 -7.03 12.93 -10.75
C VAL A 223 -5.94 11.85 -10.81
N LYS A 224 -4.81 12.12 -11.46
CA LYS A 224 -3.68 11.20 -11.56
C LYS A 224 -3.05 10.92 -10.19
N GLU A 225 -2.89 11.96 -9.35
CA GLU A 225 -2.44 11.82 -7.96
C GLU A 225 -3.40 10.97 -7.13
N LEU A 226 -4.72 11.22 -7.24
CA LEU A 226 -5.75 10.40 -6.59
C LEU A 226 -5.62 8.93 -6.98
N LEU A 227 -5.60 8.65 -8.28
CA LEU A 227 -5.58 7.28 -8.80
C LEU A 227 -4.28 6.57 -8.44
N SER A 228 -3.15 7.26 -8.49
CA SER A 228 -1.85 6.72 -8.08
C SER A 228 -1.84 6.36 -6.59
N MET A 229 -2.41 7.22 -5.73
CA MET A 229 -2.55 6.94 -4.31
C MET A 229 -3.44 5.74 -4.03
N LEU A 230 -4.57 5.61 -4.75
CA LEU A 230 -5.50 4.49 -4.56
C LEU A 230 -4.99 3.17 -5.13
N GLU A 231 -4.29 3.19 -6.26
CA GLU A 231 -3.70 2.01 -6.88
C GLU A 231 -2.59 1.43 -6.01
N ALA A 232 -1.80 2.29 -5.36
CA ALA A 232 -0.77 1.91 -4.39
C ALA A 232 -1.29 0.99 -3.27
N PHE A 233 -2.60 0.97 -3.02
CA PHE A 233 -3.28 0.11 -2.05
C PHE A 233 -4.33 -0.83 -2.68
N LEU A 234 -4.32 -0.95 -4.01
CA LEU A 234 -5.22 -1.80 -4.80
C LEU A 234 -6.72 -1.46 -4.65
N TYR A 235 -7.05 -0.22 -4.28
CA TYR A 235 -8.45 0.24 -4.24
C TYR A 235 -9.01 0.51 -5.64
N VAL A 236 -8.13 0.89 -6.57
CA VAL A 236 -8.40 0.97 -8.00
C VAL A 236 -7.36 0.16 -8.76
N LEU A 237 -7.71 -0.30 -9.95
CA LEU A 237 -6.79 -0.93 -10.89
C LEU A 237 -6.76 -0.10 -12.18
N LEU A 238 -5.57 0.09 -12.72
CA LEU A 238 -5.34 0.85 -13.94
C LEU A 238 -4.89 -0.09 -15.05
N GLU A 239 -5.59 -0.05 -16.17
CA GLU A 239 -5.26 -0.83 -17.36
C GLU A 239 -4.83 0.12 -18.47
N ARG A 240 -3.63 -0.07 -18.99
CA ARG A 240 -3.14 0.69 -20.14
C ARG A 240 -3.83 0.18 -21.41
N ALA A 241 -4.22 1.10 -22.30
CA ALA A 241 -4.64 0.70 -23.64
C ALA A 241 -3.51 -0.02 -24.38
N ALA A 242 -3.84 -1.13 -25.04
CA ALA A 242 -2.90 -1.94 -25.82
C ALA A 242 -2.47 -1.24 -27.12
#